data_AF-A0A940G3T7-F1
#
_entry.id   AF-A0A940G3T7-F1
#
_cell.length_a   1.000
_cell.length_b   1.000
_cell.length_c   1.000
_cell.angle_alpha   90.00
_cell.angle_beta   90.00
_cell.angle_gamma   90.00
#
_symmetry.space_group_name_H-M   'P 1'
#
loop_
_entity.id
_entity.type
_entity.pdbx_description
1 polymer ?
#
loop_
_entity_poly.entity_id
_entity_poly.type
_entity_poly.pdbx_seq_one_letter_code
_entity_poly.pdbx_strand_id
1 'polypeptide(L)'
;MGSGIRFLESHLEEVSAELTARIVEGELSYQVDLETILVLGPLVRANCESIVNTLAGRGDDLVPPEQVGIVKATETALPIESILHGYRIAGLVLWEFIVANSADDDPAELPEIARRLWATIDRDSTTATNGYLATKAALGQAAGDATQTRRLVDALTPIDALDEEERELLLEPLVAWFREHGSTTATAERLHYHRNTIIRRFARLEELTGRNVSDPRHSADLYIALHQRGLLEPEPVRRR
;
A
#
# COMPACT_ATOMS: atom_id res chain seq x y z
N MET A 1 -9.81 23.27 -8.67
CA MET A 1 -9.14 22.00 -9.01
C MET A 1 -8.83 22.06 -10.50
N GLY A 2 -7.57 21.92 -10.91
CA GLY A 2 -7.19 22.00 -12.32
C GLY A 2 -7.69 20.81 -13.15
N SER A 3 -7.80 20.98 -14.47
CA SER A 3 -8.16 19.95 -15.44
C SER A 3 -7.15 18.80 -15.44
N GLY A 4 -5.87 19.08 -15.21
CA GLY A 4 -4.84 18.05 -15.07
C GLY A 4 -5.13 17.09 -13.91
N ILE A 5 -5.52 17.59 -12.75
CA ILE A 5 -5.87 16.76 -11.58
C ILE A 5 -7.17 15.97 -11.84
N ARG A 6 -8.18 16.60 -12.46
CA ARG A 6 -9.42 15.89 -12.87
C ARG A 6 -9.14 14.77 -13.86
N PHE A 7 -8.19 14.97 -14.76
CA PHE A 7 -7.78 13.95 -15.72
C PHE A 7 -7.22 12.73 -15.00
N LEU A 8 -6.29 12.93 -14.04
CA LEU A 8 -5.74 11.85 -13.23
C LEU A 8 -6.83 11.07 -12.49
N GLU A 9 -7.79 11.75 -11.87
CA GLU A 9 -8.92 11.10 -11.19
C GLU A 9 -9.75 10.21 -12.13
N SER A 10 -9.99 10.70 -13.35
CA SER A 10 -10.87 10.03 -14.32
C SER A 10 -10.17 8.89 -15.08
N HIS A 11 -8.83 8.90 -15.12
CA HIS A 11 -8.00 7.96 -15.89
C HIS A 11 -6.99 7.22 -15.00
N LEU A 12 -7.35 7.00 -13.73
CA LEU A 12 -6.45 6.38 -12.74
C LEU A 12 -5.90 5.02 -13.19
N GLU A 13 -6.69 4.22 -13.91
CA GLU A 13 -6.25 2.92 -14.44
C GLU A 13 -5.16 3.05 -15.50
N GLU A 14 -5.35 3.95 -16.46
CA GLU A 14 -4.36 4.24 -17.50
C GLU A 14 -3.07 4.81 -16.90
N VAL A 15 -3.21 5.83 -16.03
CA VAL A 15 -2.08 6.51 -15.39
C VAL A 15 -1.27 5.55 -14.53
N SER A 16 -1.92 4.70 -13.73
CA SER A 16 -1.23 3.73 -12.87
C SER A 16 -0.56 2.60 -13.66
N ALA A 17 -1.14 2.17 -14.79
CA ALA A 17 -0.53 1.20 -15.69
C ALA A 17 0.74 1.77 -16.34
N GLU A 18 0.68 3.01 -16.86
CA GLU A 18 1.85 3.70 -17.43
C GLU A 18 2.94 3.91 -16.36
N LEU A 19 2.55 4.35 -15.17
CA LEU A 19 3.50 4.49 -14.06
C LEU A 19 4.17 3.16 -13.70
N THR A 20 3.41 2.07 -13.66
CA THR A 20 3.95 0.73 -13.41
C THR A 20 4.99 0.35 -14.46
N ALA A 21 4.65 0.53 -15.75
CA ALA A 21 5.57 0.26 -16.85
C ALA A 21 6.87 1.08 -16.72
N ARG A 22 6.75 2.39 -16.45
CA ARG A 22 7.90 3.30 -16.28
C ARG A 22 8.78 2.93 -15.08
N ILE A 23 8.19 2.46 -13.98
CA ILE A 23 8.94 1.96 -12.82
C ILE A 23 9.70 0.68 -13.18
N VAL A 24 9.07 -0.27 -13.87
CA VAL A 24 9.73 -1.52 -14.29
C VAL A 24 10.87 -1.23 -15.28
N GLU A 25 10.68 -0.31 -16.22
CA GLU A 25 11.71 0.09 -17.18
C GLU A 25 12.87 0.84 -16.51
N GLY A 26 12.56 1.73 -15.56
CA GLY A 26 13.54 2.61 -14.92
C GLY A 26 14.36 1.95 -13.80
N GLU A 27 13.88 0.86 -13.21
CA GLU A 27 14.51 0.22 -12.06
C GLU A 27 14.82 -1.26 -12.35
N LEU A 28 16.09 -1.54 -12.59
CA LEU A 28 16.62 -2.88 -12.89
C LEU A 28 16.17 -3.94 -11.87
N SER A 29 15.98 -3.53 -10.62
CA SER A 29 15.55 -4.43 -9.55
C SER A 29 14.16 -5.03 -9.77
N TYR A 30 13.29 -4.43 -10.59
CA TYR A 30 11.97 -4.99 -10.94
C TYR A 30 11.96 -5.76 -12.27
N GLN A 31 13.05 -5.77 -13.03
CA GLN A 31 13.11 -6.43 -14.35
C GLN A 31 13.36 -7.94 -14.26
N VAL A 32 13.44 -8.49 -13.05
CA VAL A 32 14.11 -9.77 -12.79
C VAL A 32 13.14 -10.94 -12.72
N ASP A 33 11.87 -10.72 -12.35
CA ASP A 33 10.88 -11.80 -12.25
C ASP A 33 9.42 -11.35 -12.50
N LEU A 34 8.60 -12.27 -13.03
CA LEU A 34 7.18 -12.03 -13.36
C LEU A 34 6.28 -11.90 -12.12
N GLU A 35 6.68 -12.47 -10.99
CA GLU A 35 5.88 -12.51 -9.76
C GLU A 35 5.86 -11.13 -9.09
N THR A 36 7.04 -10.51 -8.99
CA THR A 36 7.29 -9.12 -8.60
C THR A 36 6.52 -8.15 -9.49
N ILE A 37 6.49 -8.37 -10.82
CA ILE A 37 5.73 -7.52 -11.75
C ILE A 37 4.22 -7.62 -11.49
N LEU A 38 3.71 -8.83 -11.20
CA LEU A 38 2.29 -9.04 -10.91
C LEU A 38 1.84 -8.40 -9.59
N VAL A 39 2.73 -8.33 -8.58
CA VAL A 39 2.48 -7.64 -7.31
C VAL A 39 2.62 -6.12 -7.45
N LEU A 40 3.50 -5.65 -8.33
CA LEU A 40 3.82 -4.22 -8.44
C LEU A 40 2.66 -3.38 -8.97
N GLY A 41 1.91 -3.85 -9.98
CA GLY A 41 0.83 -3.08 -10.59
C GLY A 41 -0.27 -2.64 -9.62
N PRO A 42 -0.91 -3.57 -8.88
CA PRO A 42 -1.90 -3.23 -7.87
C PRO A 42 -1.36 -2.31 -6.76
N LEU A 43 -0.10 -2.52 -6.34
CA LEU A 43 0.56 -1.69 -5.34
C LEU A 43 0.77 -0.25 -5.83
N VAL A 44 1.24 -0.08 -7.07
CA VAL A 44 1.41 1.22 -7.72
C VAL A 44 0.06 1.92 -7.90
N ARG A 45 -0.99 1.18 -8.28
CA ARG A 45 -2.34 1.73 -8.42
C ARG A 45 -2.87 2.31 -7.12
N ALA A 46 -2.82 1.56 -6.02
CA ALA A 46 -3.28 2.03 -4.72
C ALA A 46 -2.51 3.28 -4.26
N ASN A 47 -1.20 3.34 -4.53
CA ASN A 47 -0.39 4.51 -4.21
C ASN A 47 -0.74 5.72 -5.07
N CYS A 48 -0.91 5.51 -6.38
CA CYS A 48 -1.34 6.54 -7.32
C CYS A 48 -2.70 7.13 -6.91
N GLU A 49 -3.65 6.28 -6.48
CA GLU A 49 -4.96 6.73 -6.00
C GLU A 49 -4.83 7.66 -4.78
N SER A 50 -4.00 7.31 -3.80
CA SER A 50 -3.77 8.16 -2.62
C SER A 50 -3.15 9.52 -2.98
N ILE A 51 -2.15 9.51 -3.87
CA ILE A 51 -1.51 10.76 -4.35
C ILE A 51 -2.55 11.64 -5.04
N VAL A 52 -3.36 11.07 -5.95
CA VAL A 52 -4.40 11.81 -6.68
C VAL A 52 -5.46 12.37 -5.72
N ASN A 53 -5.91 11.58 -4.74
CA ASN A 53 -6.86 12.05 -3.72
C ASN A 53 -6.29 13.22 -2.89
N THR A 54 -5.00 13.17 -2.54
CA THR A 54 -4.30 14.27 -1.86
C THR A 54 -4.27 15.53 -2.72
N LEU A 55 -3.96 15.39 -4.01
CA LEU A 55 -3.95 16.50 -4.96
C LEU A 55 -5.35 17.07 -5.24
N ALA A 56 -6.38 16.23 -5.18
CA ALA A 56 -7.77 16.66 -5.26
C ALA A 56 -8.30 17.29 -3.95
N GLY A 57 -7.53 17.20 -2.85
CA GLY A 57 -7.93 17.73 -1.54
C GLY A 57 -8.98 16.86 -0.83
N ARG A 58 -9.06 15.57 -1.18
CA ARG A 58 -10.05 14.61 -0.63
C ARG A 58 -9.57 13.88 0.62
N GLY A 59 -8.30 14.05 1.01
CA GLY A 59 -7.72 13.42 2.19
C GLY A 59 -6.24 13.17 2.00
N ASP A 60 -5.58 12.77 3.09
CA ASP A 60 -4.17 12.42 3.12
C ASP A 60 -4.04 11.02 3.71
N ASP A 61 -4.09 9.99 2.84
CA ASP A 61 -4.03 8.60 3.25
C ASP A 61 -2.62 8.04 3.12
N LEU A 62 -1.98 7.86 4.27
CA LEU A 62 -0.61 7.35 4.37
C LEU A 62 -0.53 5.82 4.40
N VAL A 63 -1.67 5.13 4.39
CA VAL A 63 -1.68 3.67 4.41
C VAL A 63 -1.07 3.08 3.13
N PRO A 64 -1.47 3.47 1.89
CA PRO A 64 -0.86 2.90 0.69
C PRO A 64 0.67 3.07 0.62
N PRO A 65 1.29 4.24 0.92
CA PRO A 65 2.74 4.32 0.93
C PRO A 65 3.37 3.43 2.01
N GLU A 66 2.77 3.31 3.18
CA GLU A 66 3.26 2.39 4.22
C GLU A 66 3.28 0.93 3.73
N GLN A 67 2.22 0.49 3.04
CA GLN A 67 2.12 -0.86 2.49
C GLN A 67 3.18 -1.15 1.43
N VAL A 68 3.59 -0.15 0.63
CA VAL A 68 4.75 -0.28 -0.28
C VAL A 68 5.99 -0.70 0.50
N GLY A 69 6.23 -0.07 1.65
CA GLY A 69 7.35 -0.40 2.52
C GLY A 69 7.27 -1.80 3.10
N ILE A 70 6.10 -2.18 3.63
CA ILE A 70 5.84 -3.47 4.27
C ILE A 70 6.04 -4.62 3.26
N VAL A 71 5.31 -4.60 2.14
CA VAL A 71 5.35 -5.65 1.11
C VAL A 71 6.76 -5.83 0.56
N LYS A 72 7.47 -4.72 0.29
CA LYS A 72 8.84 -4.80 -0.21
C LYS A 72 9.87 -5.23 0.82
N ALA A 73 9.57 -5.16 2.12
CA ALA A 73 10.48 -5.68 3.13
C ALA A 73 10.37 -7.21 3.25
N THR A 74 9.22 -7.80 2.89
CA THR A 74 8.87 -9.21 3.09
C THR A 74 8.97 -10.05 1.82
N GLU A 75 8.41 -9.62 0.69
CA GLU A 75 8.23 -10.48 -0.49
C GLU A 75 9.40 -10.39 -1.48
N THR A 76 10.12 -9.29 -1.49
CA THR A 76 11.18 -9.05 -2.47
C THR A 76 12.38 -8.50 -1.73
N ALA A 77 13.57 -9.10 -1.83
CA ALA A 77 14.79 -8.54 -1.24
C ALA A 77 15.28 -7.32 -2.04
N LEU A 78 14.38 -6.40 -2.38
CA LEU A 78 14.68 -5.24 -3.18
C LEU A 78 15.40 -4.19 -2.32
N PRO A 79 16.37 -3.49 -2.92
CA PRO A 79 17.01 -2.35 -2.29
C PRO A 79 15.96 -1.30 -1.89
N ILE A 80 16.17 -0.65 -0.75
CA ILE A 80 15.33 0.47 -0.32
C ILE A 80 15.40 1.62 -1.33
N GLU A 81 16.52 1.74 -2.03
CA GLU A 81 16.77 2.69 -3.11
C GLU A 81 15.74 2.55 -4.24
N SER A 82 15.28 1.35 -4.53
CA SER A 82 14.25 1.08 -5.56
C SER A 82 12.87 1.63 -5.15
N ILE A 83 12.59 1.78 -3.84
CA ILE A 83 11.39 2.53 -3.38
C ILE A 83 11.55 3.99 -3.73
N LEU A 84 12.67 4.58 -3.33
CA LEU A 84 12.94 6.00 -3.54
C LEU A 84 13.01 6.36 -5.03
N HIS A 85 13.57 5.48 -5.86
CA HIS A 85 13.56 5.67 -7.31
C HIS A 85 12.15 5.58 -7.91
N GLY A 86 11.34 4.61 -7.47
CA GLY A 86 9.94 4.50 -7.88
C GLY A 86 9.12 5.77 -7.60
N TYR A 87 9.28 6.38 -6.42
CA TYR A 87 8.62 7.64 -6.10
C TYR A 87 9.10 8.83 -6.95
N ARG A 88 10.39 8.86 -7.32
CA ARG A 88 10.91 9.88 -8.25
C ARG A 88 10.28 9.73 -9.64
N ILE A 89 10.16 8.50 -10.14
CA ILE A 89 9.47 8.21 -11.41
C ILE A 89 8.00 8.61 -11.31
N ALA A 90 7.32 8.28 -10.21
CA ALA A 90 5.93 8.65 -9.98
C ALA A 90 5.69 10.16 -10.07
N GLY A 91 6.52 10.97 -9.41
CA GLY A 91 6.40 12.42 -9.50
C GLY A 91 6.59 12.95 -10.92
N LEU A 92 7.52 12.39 -11.70
CA LEU A 92 7.75 12.79 -13.09
C LEU A 92 6.57 12.43 -14.00
N VAL A 93 6.11 11.17 -13.94
CA VAL A 93 5.01 10.68 -14.78
C VAL A 93 3.71 11.42 -14.46
N LEU A 94 3.37 11.59 -13.17
CA LEU A 94 2.18 12.34 -12.78
C LEU A 94 2.26 13.80 -13.22
N TRP A 95 3.44 14.42 -13.13
CA TRP A 95 3.65 15.77 -13.63
C TRP A 95 3.47 15.88 -15.15
N GLU A 96 4.00 14.91 -15.92
CA GLU A 96 3.82 14.82 -17.37
C GLU A 96 2.33 14.77 -17.73
N PHE A 97 1.54 13.92 -17.07
CA PHE A 97 0.09 13.84 -17.26
C PHE A 97 -0.64 15.13 -16.88
N ILE A 98 -0.28 15.77 -15.75
CA ILE A 98 -0.88 17.03 -15.33
C ILE A 98 -0.66 18.10 -16.40
N VAL A 99 0.59 18.33 -16.80
CA VAL A 99 0.93 19.38 -17.79
C VAL A 99 0.26 19.10 -19.14
N ALA A 100 0.27 17.85 -19.61
CA ALA A 100 -0.36 17.47 -20.87
C ALA A 100 -1.88 17.71 -20.89
N ASN A 101 -2.53 17.72 -19.72
CA ASN A 101 -3.98 17.85 -19.57
C ASN A 101 -4.42 19.15 -18.87
N SER A 102 -3.55 20.16 -18.83
CA SER A 102 -3.80 21.48 -18.24
C SER A 102 -3.92 22.61 -19.28
N ALA A 103 -4.27 22.29 -20.53
CA ALA A 103 -4.41 23.29 -21.59
C ALA A 103 -5.50 24.35 -21.29
N ASP A 104 -6.54 23.96 -20.55
CA ASP A 104 -7.65 24.83 -20.15
C ASP A 104 -7.46 25.45 -18.75
N ASP A 105 -6.37 25.11 -18.04
CA ASP A 105 -6.07 25.65 -16.72
C ASP A 105 -5.37 27.02 -16.82
N ASP A 106 -5.50 27.84 -15.77
CA ASP A 106 -4.67 29.03 -15.62
C ASP A 106 -3.21 28.60 -15.39
N PRO A 107 -2.24 28.98 -16.25
CA PRO A 107 -0.84 28.63 -16.08
C PRO A 107 -0.24 29.08 -14.74
N ALA A 108 -0.83 30.10 -14.09
CA ALA A 108 -0.42 30.55 -12.77
C ALA A 108 -0.72 29.54 -11.65
N GLU A 109 -1.60 28.56 -11.87
CA GLU A 109 -1.90 27.48 -10.91
C GLU A 109 -0.88 26.33 -10.95
N LEU A 110 -0.19 26.14 -12.08
CA LEU A 110 0.76 25.03 -12.28
C LEU A 110 1.89 24.98 -11.24
N PRO A 111 2.53 26.11 -10.82
CA PRO A 111 3.55 26.07 -9.78
C PRO A 111 3.03 25.56 -8.43
N GLU A 112 1.79 25.91 -8.06
CA GLU A 112 1.19 25.43 -6.82
C GLU A 112 0.82 23.94 -6.91
N ILE A 113 0.34 23.48 -8.07
CA ILE A 113 0.11 22.05 -8.32
C ILE A 113 1.43 21.27 -8.24
N ALA A 114 2.50 21.76 -8.87
CA ALA A 114 3.83 21.15 -8.79
C ALA A 114 4.33 21.08 -7.34
N ARG A 115 4.21 22.18 -6.58
CA ARG A 115 4.61 22.23 -5.17
C ARG A 115 3.87 21.17 -4.35
N ARG A 116 2.56 21.03 -4.56
CA ARG A 116 1.73 20.02 -3.87
C ARG A 116 2.14 18.61 -4.26
N LEU A 117 2.34 18.33 -5.55
CA LEU A 117 2.79 17.02 -6.04
C LEU A 117 4.12 16.63 -5.42
N TRP A 118 5.13 17.49 -5.45
CA TRP A 118 6.45 17.16 -4.89
C TRP A 118 6.43 17.02 -3.37
N ALA A 119 5.62 17.81 -2.66
CA ALA A 119 5.42 17.64 -1.21
C ALA A 119 4.75 16.30 -0.88
N THR A 120 3.75 15.89 -1.67
CA THR A 120 3.10 14.58 -1.54
C THR A 120 4.10 13.44 -1.80
N ILE A 121 4.87 13.50 -2.89
CA ILE A 121 5.88 12.48 -3.23
C ILE A 121 6.94 12.34 -2.13
N ASP A 122 7.44 13.46 -1.59
CA ASP A 122 8.44 13.46 -0.52
C ASP A 122 7.90 12.78 0.76
N ARG A 123 6.70 13.19 1.19
CA ARG A 123 6.02 12.61 2.35
C ARG A 123 5.73 11.12 2.16
N ASP A 124 5.13 10.74 1.03
CA ASP A 124 4.73 9.37 0.77
C ASP A 124 5.95 8.44 0.65
N SER A 125 7.05 8.91 0.03
CA SER A 125 8.31 8.16 -0.02
C SER A 125 8.95 7.98 1.35
N THR A 126 8.83 8.97 2.23
CA THR A 126 9.28 8.89 3.63
C THR A 126 8.44 7.87 4.41
N THR A 127 7.12 7.88 4.23
CA THR A 127 6.22 6.90 4.84
C THR A 127 6.54 5.47 4.39
N ALA A 128 6.76 5.26 3.08
CA ALA A 128 7.15 3.96 2.54
C ALA A 128 8.50 3.48 3.11
N THR A 129 9.47 4.38 3.22
CA THR A 129 10.78 4.10 3.84
C THR A 129 10.62 3.68 5.31
N ASN A 130 9.77 4.37 6.07
CA ASN A 130 9.51 4.03 7.47
C ASN A 130 8.85 2.65 7.61
N GLY A 131 7.86 2.34 6.76
CA GLY A 131 7.24 1.01 6.70
C GLY A 131 8.27 -0.08 6.40
N TYR A 132 9.16 0.15 5.42
CA TYR A 132 10.23 -0.79 5.08
C TYR A 132 11.18 -1.05 6.26
N LEU A 133 11.68 0.02 6.88
CA LEU A 133 12.64 -0.08 7.99
C LEU A 133 12.02 -0.73 9.23
N ALA A 134 10.76 -0.41 9.55
CA ALA A 134 10.04 -1.02 10.66
C ALA A 134 9.89 -2.53 10.45
N THR A 135 9.48 -2.95 9.24
CA THR A 135 9.32 -4.37 8.89
C THR A 135 10.66 -5.10 8.87
N LYS A 136 11.72 -4.54 8.29
CA LYS A 136 13.07 -5.13 8.34
C LYS A 136 13.58 -5.26 9.78
N ALA A 137 13.32 -4.28 10.63
CA ALA A 137 13.70 -4.36 12.05
C ALA A 137 12.93 -5.49 12.77
N ALA A 138 11.62 -5.62 12.53
CA ALA A 138 10.81 -6.69 13.12
C ALA A 138 11.30 -8.08 12.68
N LEU A 139 11.57 -8.26 11.38
CA LEU A 139 12.11 -9.51 10.83
C LEU A 139 13.51 -9.83 11.36
N GLY A 140 14.41 -8.84 11.41
CA GLY A 140 15.77 -9.01 11.92
C GLY A 140 15.81 -9.35 13.41
N GLN A 141 14.96 -8.71 14.21
CA GLN A 141 14.81 -9.04 15.63
C GLN A 141 14.24 -10.44 15.83
N ALA A 142 13.23 -10.84 15.04
CA ALA A 142 12.65 -12.18 15.10
C ALA A 142 13.69 -13.26 14.80
N ALA A 143 14.52 -13.08 13.76
CA ALA A 143 15.56 -14.05 13.38
C ALA A 143 16.60 -14.32 14.47
N GLY A 144 16.83 -13.37 15.39
CA GLY A 144 17.78 -13.49 16.50
C GLY A 144 17.16 -13.76 17.88
N ASP A 145 15.83 -13.66 18.02
CA ASP A 145 15.14 -13.75 19.30
C ASP A 145 13.84 -14.57 19.18
N ALA A 146 13.84 -15.75 19.79
CA ALA A 146 12.68 -16.63 19.84
C ALA A 146 11.48 -15.99 20.55
N THR A 147 11.70 -15.07 21.49
CA THR A 147 10.65 -14.31 22.18
C THR A 147 9.96 -13.34 21.22
N GLN A 148 10.74 -12.66 20.37
CA GLN A 148 10.20 -11.73 19.38
C GLN A 148 9.50 -12.47 18.23
N THR A 149 10.08 -13.59 17.75
CA THR A 149 9.38 -14.48 16.80
C THR A 149 8.04 -14.91 17.36
N ARG A 150 8.01 -15.33 18.64
CA ARG A 150 6.78 -15.71 19.31
C ARG A 150 5.79 -14.56 19.42
N ARG A 151 6.22 -13.33 19.71
CA ARG A 151 5.32 -12.14 19.72
C ARG A 151 4.66 -11.87 18.37
N LEU A 152 5.37 -12.05 17.26
CA LEU A 152 4.80 -11.89 15.92
C LEU A 152 3.78 -12.99 15.62
N VAL A 153 4.10 -14.24 15.92
CA VAL A 153 3.17 -15.37 15.78
C VAL A 153 1.94 -15.20 16.68
N ASP A 154 2.15 -14.69 17.89
CA ASP A 154 1.12 -14.51 18.92
C ASP A 154 0.24 -13.27 18.66
N ALA A 155 0.59 -12.39 17.71
CA ALA A 155 -0.14 -11.15 17.44
C ALA A 155 -1.62 -11.39 17.08
N LEU A 156 -1.92 -12.54 16.48
CA LEU A 156 -3.27 -12.97 16.12
C LEU A 156 -3.80 -14.10 17.02
N THR A 157 -3.08 -14.53 18.06
CA THR A 157 -3.57 -15.55 19.00
C THR A 157 -4.89 -15.20 19.68
N PRO A 158 -5.17 -13.93 20.06
CA PRO A 158 -6.51 -13.57 20.57
C PRO A 158 -7.64 -13.85 19.59
N ILE A 159 -7.36 -13.83 18.28
CA ILE A 159 -8.32 -14.12 17.21
C ILE A 159 -8.52 -15.64 17.05
N ASP A 160 -7.47 -16.44 17.31
CA ASP A 160 -7.53 -17.91 17.21
C ASP A 160 -8.43 -18.55 18.29
N ALA A 161 -8.70 -17.83 19.38
CA ALA A 161 -9.56 -18.26 20.47
C ALA A 161 -11.06 -18.01 20.24
N LEU A 162 -11.42 -17.29 19.17
CA LEU A 162 -12.80 -17.03 18.78
C LEU A 162 -13.45 -18.26 18.13
N ASP A 163 -14.77 -18.25 18.01
CA ASP A 163 -15.44 -19.22 17.14
C ASP A 163 -15.11 -18.97 15.66
N GLU A 164 -15.43 -19.96 14.82
CA GLU A 164 -15.09 -19.93 13.40
C GLU A 164 -15.67 -18.71 12.68
N GLU A 165 -16.92 -18.35 12.99
CA GLU A 165 -17.65 -17.28 12.32
C GLU A 165 -17.06 -15.91 12.70
N GLU A 166 -16.85 -15.66 13.98
CA GLU A 166 -16.22 -14.43 14.46
C GLU A 166 -14.78 -14.28 13.97
N ARG A 167 -14.03 -15.38 13.91
CA ARG A 167 -12.67 -15.41 13.37
C ARG A 167 -12.65 -15.04 11.90
N GLU A 168 -13.49 -15.65 11.08
CA GLU A 168 -13.59 -15.37 9.64
C GLU A 168 -14.00 -13.92 9.39
N LEU A 169 -14.96 -13.41 10.17
CA LEU A 169 -15.42 -12.01 10.07
C LEU A 169 -14.30 -10.99 10.30
N LEU A 170 -13.26 -11.31 11.08
CA LEU A 170 -12.12 -10.43 11.35
C LEU A 170 -10.95 -10.67 10.39
N LEU A 171 -10.62 -11.94 10.10
CA LEU A 171 -9.47 -12.28 9.26
C LEU A 171 -9.71 -12.03 7.77
N GLU A 172 -10.91 -12.32 7.25
CA GLU A 172 -11.19 -12.13 5.81
C GLU A 172 -10.98 -10.66 5.38
N PRO A 173 -11.54 -9.65 6.08
CA PRO A 173 -11.27 -8.25 5.76
C PRO A 173 -9.82 -7.84 5.93
N LEU A 174 -9.12 -8.37 6.93
CA LEU A 174 -7.72 -8.02 7.15
C LEU A 174 -6.83 -8.55 6.02
N VAL A 175 -7.04 -9.80 5.61
CA VAL A 175 -6.34 -10.41 4.47
C VAL A 175 -6.67 -9.67 3.17
N ALA A 176 -7.96 -9.40 2.92
CA ALA A 176 -8.37 -8.62 1.76
C ALA A 176 -7.74 -7.23 1.76
N TRP A 177 -7.65 -6.57 2.91
CA TRP A 177 -7.06 -5.24 3.02
C TRP A 177 -5.57 -5.20 2.72
N PHE A 178 -4.80 -6.18 3.18
CA PHE A 178 -3.39 -6.31 2.78
C PHE A 178 -3.23 -6.62 1.29
N ARG A 179 -4.11 -7.44 0.72
CA ARG A 179 -4.14 -7.74 -0.74
C ARG A 179 -4.51 -6.51 -1.58
N GLU A 180 -5.35 -5.64 -1.05
CA GLU A 180 -5.71 -4.35 -1.65
C GLU A 180 -4.79 -3.20 -1.19
N HIS A 181 -3.58 -3.54 -0.72
CA HIS A 181 -2.51 -2.60 -0.33
C HIS A 181 -2.97 -1.50 0.62
N GLY A 182 -3.84 -1.87 1.54
CA GLY A 182 -4.34 -1.02 2.60
C GLY A 182 -5.52 -0.12 2.21
N SER A 183 -6.06 -0.24 0.99
CA SER A 183 -7.25 0.49 0.58
C SER A 183 -8.50 -0.07 1.26
N THR A 184 -9.05 0.64 2.26
CA THR A 184 -10.33 0.26 2.89
C THR A 184 -11.48 0.29 1.89
N THR A 185 -11.44 1.20 0.92
CA THR A 185 -12.48 1.31 -0.12
C THR A 185 -12.46 0.10 -1.04
N ALA A 186 -11.31 -0.25 -1.60
CA ALA A 186 -11.17 -1.44 -2.46
C ALA A 186 -11.50 -2.73 -1.70
N THR A 187 -11.08 -2.83 -0.42
CA THR A 187 -11.46 -3.95 0.46
C THR A 187 -12.97 -4.09 0.60
N ALA A 188 -13.65 -2.96 0.85
CA ALA A 188 -15.10 -2.94 1.04
C ALA A 188 -15.83 -3.32 -0.26
N GLU A 189 -15.38 -2.81 -1.41
CA GLU A 189 -15.91 -3.17 -2.72
C GLU A 189 -15.73 -4.65 -3.04
N ARG A 190 -14.51 -5.18 -2.85
CA ARG A 190 -14.17 -6.59 -3.07
C ARG A 190 -15.02 -7.53 -2.24
N LEU A 191 -15.23 -7.21 -0.97
CA LEU A 191 -16.00 -8.03 -0.04
C LEU A 191 -17.50 -7.70 -0.04
N HIS A 192 -17.95 -6.78 -0.89
CA HIS A 192 -19.32 -6.27 -0.92
C HIS A 192 -19.82 -5.77 0.44
N TYR A 193 -18.92 -5.18 1.22
CA TYR A 193 -19.23 -4.55 2.49
C TYR A 193 -19.30 -3.04 2.37
N HIS A 194 -20.02 -2.42 3.30
CA HIS A 194 -19.92 -0.98 3.47
C HIS A 194 -18.57 -0.66 4.15
N ARG A 195 -17.90 0.44 3.77
CA ARG A 195 -16.62 0.88 4.36
C ARG A 195 -16.64 0.89 5.90
N ASN A 196 -17.73 1.39 6.49
CA ASN A 196 -17.91 1.42 7.94
C ASN A 196 -17.88 0.03 8.60
N THR A 197 -18.29 -1.02 7.88
CA THR A 197 -18.22 -2.40 8.38
C THR A 197 -16.76 -2.82 8.53
N ILE A 198 -15.91 -2.53 7.54
CA ILE A 198 -14.47 -2.80 7.61
C ILE A 198 -13.85 -2.08 8.81
N ILE A 199 -14.14 -0.78 8.97
CA ILE A 199 -13.63 0.03 10.08
C ILE A 199 -14.02 -0.56 11.44
N ARG A 200 -15.28 -0.98 11.61
CA ARG A 200 -15.74 -1.61 12.86
C ARG A 200 -15.01 -2.91 13.14
N ARG A 201 -14.75 -3.72 12.10
CA ARG A 201 -14.00 -4.97 12.23
C ARG A 201 -12.54 -4.72 12.60
N PHE A 202 -11.91 -3.67 12.07
CA PHE A 202 -10.55 -3.27 12.46
C PHE A 202 -10.48 -2.70 13.88
N ALA A 203 -11.48 -1.92 14.30
CA ALA A 203 -11.58 -1.49 15.70
C ALA A 203 -11.70 -2.70 16.63
N ARG A 204 -12.51 -3.71 16.26
CA ARG A 204 -12.63 -4.95 17.02
C ARG A 204 -11.33 -5.78 17.04
N LEU A 205 -10.63 -5.84 15.91
CA LEU A 205 -9.31 -6.46 15.82
C LEU A 205 -8.32 -5.78 16.77
N GLU A 206 -8.31 -4.44 16.80
CA GLU A 206 -7.45 -3.65 17.69
C GLU A 206 -7.79 -3.89 19.17
N GLU A 207 -9.07 -3.95 19.53
CA GLU A 207 -9.49 -4.29 20.90
C GLU A 207 -8.97 -5.66 21.37
N LEU A 208 -8.95 -6.65 20.47
CA LEU A 208 -8.55 -8.02 20.80
C LEU A 208 -7.03 -8.21 20.80
N THR A 209 -6.34 -7.57 19.87
CA THR A 209 -4.91 -7.80 19.61
C THR A 209 -4.01 -6.71 20.17
N GLY A 210 -4.57 -5.54 20.50
CA GLY A 210 -3.82 -4.32 20.79
C GLY A 210 -3.13 -3.71 19.56
N ARG A 211 -3.47 -4.16 18.34
CA ARG A 211 -2.82 -3.75 17.10
C ARG A 211 -3.73 -2.92 16.22
N ASN A 212 -3.32 -1.68 16.03
CA ASN A 212 -3.96 -0.73 15.16
C ASN A 212 -3.42 -0.88 13.73
N VAL A 213 -4.28 -1.20 12.76
CA VAL A 213 -3.87 -1.38 11.35
C VAL A 213 -3.33 -0.10 10.69
N SER A 214 -3.58 1.08 11.28
CA SER A 214 -3.05 2.36 10.82
C SER A 214 -1.74 2.78 11.51
N ASP A 215 -1.26 2.01 12.49
CA ASP A 215 0.09 2.21 13.03
C ASP A 215 1.11 1.36 12.24
N PRO A 216 2.21 1.95 11.72
CA PRO A 216 3.14 1.24 10.87
C PRO A 216 3.79 0.00 11.47
N ARG A 217 4.04 0.00 12.78
CA ARG A 217 4.66 -1.15 13.46
C ARG A 217 3.63 -2.24 13.66
N HIS A 218 2.43 -1.88 14.08
CA HIS A 218 1.34 -2.82 14.27
C HIS A 218 0.90 -3.47 12.95
N SER A 219 0.78 -2.68 11.89
CA SER A 219 0.51 -3.10 10.52
C SER A 219 1.57 -4.07 10.01
N ALA A 220 2.86 -3.75 10.15
CA ALA A 220 3.96 -4.65 9.80
C ALA A 220 3.90 -5.98 10.55
N ASP A 221 3.67 -5.95 11.86
CA ASP A 221 3.57 -7.17 12.66
C ASP A 221 2.36 -8.03 12.26
N LEU A 222 1.20 -7.41 11.99
CA LEU A 222 0.00 -8.12 11.51
C LEU A 222 0.23 -8.75 10.14
N TYR A 223 0.89 -8.03 9.22
CA TYR A 223 1.28 -8.57 7.92
C TYR A 223 2.18 -9.79 8.09
N ILE A 224 3.25 -9.68 8.91
CA ILE A 224 4.18 -10.79 9.14
C ILE A 224 3.45 -11.99 9.76
N ALA A 225 2.55 -11.76 10.72
CA ALA A 225 1.77 -12.82 11.35
C ALA A 225 0.89 -13.57 10.33
N LEU A 226 0.19 -12.85 9.44
CA LEU A 226 -0.61 -13.47 8.38
C LEU A 226 0.24 -14.19 7.35
N HIS A 227 1.38 -13.60 6.96
CA HIS A 227 2.32 -14.19 6.02
C HIS A 227 2.90 -15.51 6.55
N GLN A 228 3.34 -15.54 7.81
CA GLN A 228 3.81 -16.76 8.48
C GLN A 228 2.73 -17.85 8.61
N ARG A 229 1.46 -17.47 8.60
CA ARG A 229 0.30 -18.38 8.59
C ARG A 229 -0.11 -18.83 7.18
N GLY A 230 0.56 -18.34 6.13
CA GLY A 230 0.22 -18.64 4.73
C GLY A 230 -1.07 -17.96 4.24
N LEU A 231 -1.60 -16.99 4.97
CA LEU A 231 -2.89 -16.33 4.64
C LEU A 231 -2.73 -15.23 3.59
N LEU A 232 -1.50 -14.76 3.34
CA LEU A 232 -1.17 -13.77 2.33
C LEU A 232 -0.52 -14.35 1.08
N GLU A 233 -0.29 -15.67 1.02
CA GLU A 233 0.25 -16.28 -0.20
C GLU A 233 -0.69 -16.02 -1.40
N PRO A 234 -0.12 -15.81 -2.60
CA PRO A 234 -0.92 -15.64 -3.81
C PRO A 234 -1.79 -16.88 -4.00
N GLU A 235 -3.08 -16.69 -4.33
CA GLU A 235 -3.91 -17.83 -4.72
C GLU A 235 -3.20 -18.59 -5.85
N PRO A 236 -3.07 -19.92 -5.77
CA PRO A 236 -2.38 -20.68 -6.79
C PRO A 236 -3.05 -20.39 -8.13
N VAL A 237 -2.28 -19.81 -9.06
CA VAL A 237 -2.75 -19.53 -10.42
C VAL A 237 -3.29 -20.82 -10.99
N ARG A 238 -4.62 -20.94 -11.08
CA ARG A 238 -5.26 -22.08 -11.76
C ARG A 238 -4.83 -22.01 -13.22
N ARG A 239 -3.81 -22.78 -13.59
CA ARG A 239 -3.44 -23.00 -14.99
C ARG A 239 -4.70 -23.54 -15.70
N ARG A 240 -5.29 -22.71 -16.56
CA ARG A 240 -6.28 -23.16 -17.55
C ARG A 240 -5.57 -23.82 -18.72
#